data_AF-A0A803L595-F1
#
_entry.id   AF-A0A803L595-F1
#
_cell.length_a   1.000
_cell.length_b   1.000
_cell.length_c   1.000
_cell.angle_alpha   90.00
_cell.angle_beta   90.00
_cell.angle_gamma   90.00
#
_symmetry.space_group_name_H-M   'P 1'
#
loop_
_entity.id
_entity.type
_entity.pdbx_description
1 polymer ?
#
loop_
_entity_poly.entity_id
_entity_poly.type
_entity_poly.pdbx_seq_one_letter_code
_entity_poly.pdbx_strand_id
1 'polypeptide(L)'
;MVLQNDIDLLNPPAELEKKKHKLKRLVQTPNSYFMDVKCQGCFAITTVFSHSQTVIMCPNCQTVLCQPTGGKARLTEGCSFRRKVD
;
A
#
# COMPACT_ATOMS: atom_id res chain seq x y z
N MET A 1 28.37 -12.70 -6.43
CA MET A 1 28.25 -12.20 -5.04
C MET A 1 28.92 -10.85 -5.00
N VAL A 2 28.20 -9.76 -4.71
CA VAL A 2 28.82 -8.43 -4.61
C VAL A 2 29.50 -8.36 -3.24
N LEU A 3 30.80 -8.10 -3.23
CA LEU A 3 31.62 -8.05 -2.03
C LEU A 3 31.06 -7.01 -1.05
N GLN A 4 31.03 -7.35 0.23
CA GLN A 4 30.39 -6.55 1.29
C GLN A 4 31.07 -5.19 1.55
N ASN A 5 32.21 -4.92 0.90
CA ASN A 5 33.05 -3.74 1.10
C ASN A 5 33.02 -2.71 -0.06
N ASP A 6 32.31 -2.98 -1.17
CA ASP A 6 32.21 -2.05 -2.32
C ASP A 6 30.76 -1.59 -2.58
N ILE A 7 29.97 -1.40 -1.52
CA ILE A 7 28.60 -0.88 -1.65
C ILE A 7 28.67 0.64 -1.59
N ASP A 8 28.49 1.28 -2.75
CA ASP A 8 28.34 2.73 -2.84
C ASP A 8 27.16 3.20 -1.96
N LEU A 9 27.47 3.94 -0.89
CA LEU A 9 26.46 4.46 0.03
C LEU A 9 25.62 5.58 -0.58
N LEU A 10 26.14 6.29 -1.58
CA LEU A 10 25.41 7.33 -2.30
C LEU A 10 24.45 6.71 -3.32
N ASN A 11 24.82 5.56 -3.90
CA ASN A 11 24.02 4.84 -4.89
C ASN A 11 23.81 3.37 -4.52
N PRO A 12 23.12 3.07 -3.39
CA PRO A 12 22.87 1.70 -2.98
C PRO A 12 21.95 0.99 -3.98
N PRO A 13 22.13 -0.32 -4.23
CA PRO A 13 21.26 -1.06 -5.14
C PRO A 13 19.83 -1.15 -4.59
N ALA A 14 18.83 -1.04 -5.48
CA ALA A 14 17.41 -0.98 -5.11
C ALA A 14 16.94 -2.18 -4.25
N GLU A 15 17.52 -3.36 -4.46
CA GLU A 15 17.22 -4.56 -3.66
C GLU A 15 17.61 -4.41 -2.18
N LEU A 16 18.71 -3.69 -1.88
CA LEU A 16 19.12 -3.42 -0.50
C LEU A 16 18.23 -2.35 0.13
N GLU A 17 17.84 -1.31 -0.62
CA GLU A 17 16.98 -0.25 -0.11
C GLU A 17 15.56 -0.72 0.23
N LYS A 18 15.00 -1.64 -0.57
CA LYS A 18 13.68 -2.25 -0.32
C LYS A 18 13.62 -2.99 1.03
N LYS A 19 14.73 -3.60 1.45
CA LYS A 19 14.82 -4.34 2.72
C LYS A 19 14.98 -3.42 3.94
N LYS A 20 15.41 -2.17 3.76
CA LYS A 20 15.57 -1.20 4.85
C LYS A 20 14.22 -0.72 5.37
N HIS A 21 14.17 -0.44 6.68
CA HIS A 21 13.03 0.23 7.30
C HIS A 21 12.80 1.61 6.67
N LYS A 22 11.53 2.05 6.56
CA LYS A 22 11.14 3.30 5.87
C LYS A 22 11.91 4.55 6.31
N LEU A 23 12.30 4.63 7.59
CA LEU A 23 13.07 5.75 8.15
C LEU A 23 14.60 5.62 7.97
N LYS A 24 15.09 4.42 7.64
CA LYS A 24 16.52 4.09 7.50
C LYS A 24 16.97 3.96 6.04
N ARG A 25 16.11 4.30 5.08
CA ARG A 25 16.48 4.42 3.66
C ARG A 25 17.39 5.63 3.47
N LEU A 26 18.11 5.68 2.33
CA LEU A 26 18.94 6.84 1.99
C LEU A 26 18.09 8.11 1.97
N VAL A 27 16.91 8.01 1.34
CA VAL A 27 15.85 9.02 1.39
C VAL A 27 14.60 8.39 2.00
N GLN A 28 14.06 9.03 3.04
CA GLN A 28 12.88 8.54 3.72
C GLN A 28 11.66 8.61 2.81
N THR A 29 10.93 7.50 2.68
CA THR A 29 9.75 7.39 1.82
C THR A 29 8.67 6.56 2.51
N PRO A 30 7.39 6.87 2.30
CA PRO A 30 6.29 6.12 2.90
C PRO A 30 6.20 4.69 2.32
N ASN A 31 5.74 3.75 3.14
CA ASN A 31 5.35 2.39 2.69
C ASN A 31 3.86 2.28 2.35
N SER A 32 3.09 3.32 2.64
CA SER A 32 1.66 3.40 2.38
C SER A 32 1.36 3.92 0.99
N TYR A 33 0.18 3.60 0.48
CA TYR A 33 -0.30 4.06 -0.82
C TYR A 33 -1.82 4.22 -0.81
N PHE A 34 -2.32 4.98 -1.77
CA PHE A 34 -3.74 4.99 -2.10
C PHE A 34 -4.02 3.92 -3.16
N MET A 35 -5.19 3.32 -3.09
CA MET A 35 -5.66 2.34 -4.05
C MET A 35 -7.11 2.62 -4.42
N ASP A 36 -7.45 2.35 -5.66
CA ASP A 36 -8.80 2.39 -6.18
C ASP A 36 -9.41 1.00 -5.97
N VAL A 37 -10.42 0.91 -5.11
CA VAL A 37 -11.16 -0.32 -4.83
C VAL A 37 -12.49 -0.28 -5.56
N LYS A 38 -12.72 -1.29 -6.38
CA LYS A 38 -13.96 -1.51 -7.12
C LYS A 38 -14.86 -2.45 -6.33
N CYS A 39 -16.05 -1.97 -6.01
CA CYS A 39 -17.09 -2.76 -5.35
C CYS A 39 -17.76 -3.74 -6.34
N GLN A 40 -18.13 -4.93 -5.86
CA GLN A 40 -18.85 -5.93 -6.66
C GLN A 40 -20.34 -5.62 -6.87
N GLY A 41 -20.98 -4.91 -5.94
CA GLY A 41 -22.41 -4.58 -6.04
C GLY A 41 -22.68 -3.30 -6.84
N CYS A 42 -22.01 -2.20 -6.46
CA CYS A 42 -22.25 -0.88 -7.04
C CYS A 42 -21.42 -0.61 -8.32
N PHE A 43 -20.42 -1.44 -8.65
CA PHE A 43 -19.35 -1.20 -9.65
C PHE A 43 -18.61 0.15 -9.54
N ALA A 44 -18.94 0.97 -8.54
CA ALA A 44 -18.31 2.23 -8.24
C ALA A 44 -16.88 2.00 -7.74
N ILE A 45 -16.01 2.93 -8.13
CA ILE A 45 -14.61 2.95 -7.74
C ILE A 45 -14.44 3.95 -6.61
N THR A 46 -13.81 3.52 -5.54
CA THR A 46 -13.56 4.35 -4.35
C THR A 46 -12.08 4.35 -4.02
N THR A 47 -11.54 5.53 -3.70
CA THR A 47 -10.14 5.67 -3.27
C THR A 47 -10.03 5.31 -1.79
N VAL A 48 -9.21 4.31 -1.49
CA VAL A 48 -8.97 3.77 -0.15
C VAL A 48 -7.49 3.88 0.20
N PHE A 49 -7.19 4.19 1.47
CA PHE A 49 -5.83 4.19 1.99
C PHE A 49 -5.38 2.79 2.41
N SER A 50 -4.13 2.42 2.13
CA SER A 50 -3.65 1.04 2.37
C SER A 50 -3.57 0.60 3.83
N HIS A 51 -3.42 1.54 4.78
CA HIS A 51 -3.40 1.26 6.22
C HIS A 51 -4.56 2.01 6.90
N SER A 52 -5.78 1.86 6.38
CA SER A 52 -6.95 2.53 6.93
C SER A 52 -7.23 2.07 8.37
N GLN A 53 -7.47 3.04 9.27
CA GLN A 53 -7.83 2.78 10.66
C GLN A 53 -9.35 2.63 10.86
N THR A 54 -10.15 3.16 9.93
CA THR A 54 -11.61 3.08 9.95
C THR A 54 -12.12 2.03 8.97
N VAL A 55 -13.32 1.54 9.23
CA VAL A 55 -14.07 0.72 8.27
C VAL A 55 -14.54 1.62 7.13
N ILE A 56 -14.28 1.23 5.88
CA ILE A 56 -14.66 2.01 4.70
C ILE A 56 -15.79 1.29 3.96
N MET A 57 -16.84 2.04 3.60
CA MET A 57 -18.04 1.53 2.93
C MET A 57 -18.19 2.15 1.52
N CYS A 58 -18.77 1.42 0.54
CA CYS A 58 -19.14 2.02 -0.76
C CYS A 58 -20.19 3.12 -0.49
N PRO A 59 -20.03 4.34 -1.04
CA PRO A 59 -21.01 5.40 -0.85
C PRO A 59 -22.39 5.07 -1.45
N ASN A 60 -22.45 4.18 -2.46
CA ASN A 60 -23.68 3.86 -3.17
C ASN A 60 -24.44 2.65 -2.61
N CYS A 61 -23.75 1.55 -2.27
CA CYS A 61 -24.40 0.31 -1.80
C CYS A 61 -24.15 0.01 -0.32
N GLN A 62 -23.44 0.90 0.39
CA GLN A 62 -23.13 0.79 1.83
C GLN A 62 -22.45 -0.52 2.26
N THR A 63 -21.97 -1.32 1.31
CA THR A 63 -21.21 -2.53 1.56
C THR A 63 -19.84 -2.17 2.09
N VAL A 64 -19.36 -2.93 3.06
CA VAL A 64 -17.99 -2.80 3.58
C VAL A 64 -16.99 -3.17 2.48
N LEU A 65 -16.05 -2.25 2.20
CA LEU A 65 -14.97 -2.44 1.22
C LEU A 65 -13.69 -2.93 1.88
N CYS A 66 -13.39 -2.40 3.07
CA CYS A 66 -12.26 -2.87 3.85
C CYS A 66 -12.46 -2.68 5.36
N GLN A 67 -11.79 -3.54 6.12
CA GLN A 67 -11.76 -3.53 7.58
C GLN A 67 -10.36 -3.15 8.08
N PRO A 68 -10.26 -2.36 9.15
CA PRO A 68 -8.98 -1.99 9.72
C PRO A 68 -8.30 -3.20 10.36
N THR A 69 -6.98 -3.23 10.28
CA THR A 69 -6.14 -4.21 10.99
C THR A 69 -4.97 -3.47 11.65
N GLY A 70 -4.09 -4.19 12.37
CA GLY A 70 -2.86 -3.60 12.90
C GLY A 70 -1.84 -3.16 11.83
N GLY A 71 -2.07 -3.48 10.55
CA GLY A 71 -1.17 -3.18 9.44
C GLY A 71 -1.95 -2.73 8.21
N LYS A 72 -1.83 -3.50 7.11
CA LYS A 72 -2.60 -3.22 5.89
C LYS A 72 -4.07 -3.56 6.09
N ALA A 73 -4.95 -2.70 5.60
CA ALA A 73 -6.39 -2.94 5.67
C ALA A 73 -6.77 -4.25 4.97
N ARG A 74 -7.74 -4.98 5.54
CA ARG A 74 -8.27 -6.21 4.96
C ARG A 74 -9.40 -5.85 3.99
N LEU A 75 -9.21 -6.08 2.70
CA LEU A 75 -10.28 -5.91 1.71
C LEU A 75 -11.34 -7.00 1.90
N THR A 76 -12.59 -6.68 1.59
CA THR A 76 -13.66 -7.69 1.58
C THR A 76 -13.53 -8.62 0.38
N GLU A 77 -14.00 -9.87 0.56
CA GLU A 77 -13.93 -10.89 -0.47
C GLU A 77 -14.65 -10.41 -1.75
N GLY A 78 -14.02 -10.65 -2.89
CA GLY A 78 -14.52 -10.21 -4.19
C GLY A 78 -14.18 -8.77 -4.56
N CYS A 79 -13.75 -7.89 -3.66
CA CYS A 79 -13.34 -6.53 -4.07
C CYS A 79 -12.03 -6.57 -4.88
N SER A 80 -12.02 -5.92 -6.05
CA SER A 80 -10.81 -5.75 -6.85
C SER A 80 -10.17 -4.41 -6.55
N PHE A 81 -8.84 -4.34 -6.55
CA PHE A 81 -8.13 -3.09 -6.28
C PHE A 81 -7.01 -2.83 -7.29
N ARG A 82 -6.77 -1.55 -7.56
CA ARG A 82 -5.63 -1.05 -8.33
C ARG A 82 -4.87 -0.06 -7.46
N ARG A 83 -3.54 -0.19 -7.37
CA ARG A 83 -2.73 0.85 -6.73
C ARG A 83 -2.77 2.12 -7.57
N LYS A 84 -3.12 3.24 -6.95
CA LYS A 84 -3.09 4.54 -7.62
C LYS A 84 -1.64 5.00 -7.70
N VAL A 85 -1.20 5.30 -8.92
CA VAL A 85 0.09 5.93 -9.18
C VAL A 85 -0.26 7.40 -9.32
N ASP A 86 0.12 8.19 -8.33
CA ASP A 86 0.16 9.65 -8.47
C ASP A 86 1.40 10.00 -9.30
#